data_AF-A0A498DZF5-F1
#
_entry.id   AF-A0A498DZF5-F1
#
_cell.length_a   1.000
_cell.length_b   1.000
_cell.length_c   1.000
_cell.angle_alpha   90.00
_cell.angle_beta   90.00
_cell.angle_gamma   90.00
#
_symmetry.space_group_name_H-M   'P 1'
#
loop_
_entity.id
_entity.type
_entity.pdbx_description
1 polymer ?
#
loop_
_entity_poly.entity_id
_entity_poly.type
_entity_poly.pdbx_seq_one_letter_code
_entity_poly.pdbx_strand_id
1 'polypeptide(L)'
;MSRTGRGPRHRGRLRRGLTGVAGGLLVLGSVSATAYAGEYAPEPAPSSEPDGEHRANAELLGACAVPPEHDPAIIDTVHQVALDHQVTPKVLLAAFEAGWVESHMHNLDCGDKDSLGVFQQRPSAGWGTPEQITDPVYATAGFLEQAVRNDARNPAYTPGQLAQSVQRSAFPDRYDQSEAKARELIAIAGRTAGTRTAAGTAARTSG
;
A
#
# COMPACT_ATOMS: atom_id res chain seq x y z
N MET A 1 -27.95 -46.55 -37.99
CA MET A 1 -29.22 -46.74 -38.74
C MET A 1 -30.27 -45.81 -38.15
N SER A 2 -31.05 -45.17 -39.03
CA SER A 2 -32.32 -44.42 -38.79
C SER A 2 -32.24 -43.10 -38.00
N ARG A 3 -32.31 -41.92 -38.63
CA ARG A 3 -33.45 -41.20 -39.28
C ARG A 3 -34.29 -40.38 -38.27
N THR A 4 -34.14 -39.05 -38.23
CA THR A 4 -34.94 -37.97 -38.91
C THR A 4 -36.09 -37.42 -38.08
N GLY A 5 -36.20 -36.08 -38.00
CA GLY A 5 -37.43 -35.39 -37.61
C GLY A 5 -37.31 -33.86 -37.57
N ARG A 6 -37.51 -33.20 -38.72
CA ARG A 6 -37.64 -31.74 -38.89
C ARG A 6 -39.08 -31.39 -39.24
N GLY A 7 -39.62 -30.32 -38.65
CA GLY A 7 -40.69 -29.49 -39.22
C GLY A 7 -41.69 -28.95 -38.17
N PRO A 8 -42.51 -27.90 -38.45
CA PRO A 8 -42.58 -27.07 -39.66
C PRO A 8 -42.40 -25.56 -39.40
N ARG A 9 -42.09 -24.84 -40.50
CA ARG A 9 -42.12 -23.38 -40.60
C ARG A 9 -43.50 -22.95 -41.09
N HIS A 10 -44.15 -22.01 -40.41
CA HIS A 10 -45.30 -21.29 -40.95
C HIS A 10 -44.87 -19.97 -41.60
N ARG A 11 -45.16 -19.84 -42.90
CA ARG A 11 -45.21 -18.58 -43.65
C ARG A 11 -46.68 -18.23 -43.86
N GLY A 12 -47.05 -16.96 -43.66
CA GLY A 12 -48.38 -16.44 -43.98
C GLY A 12 -48.35 -14.92 -44.05
N ARG A 13 -48.78 -14.36 -45.19
CA ARG A 13 -48.55 -12.98 -45.67
C ARG A 13 -49.50 -11.93 -45.07
N LEU A 14 -48.97 -10.71 -45.04
CA LEU A 14 -49.57 -9.36 -45.17
C LEU A 14 -51.07 -9.22 -45.49
N ARG A 15 -51.70 -8.22 -44.86
CA ARG A 15 -52.53 -7.21 -45.54
C ARG A 15 -52.58 -5.88 -44.77
N ARG A 16 -52.51 -4.78 -45.54
CA ARG A 16 -52.47 -3.36 -45.15
C ARG A 16 -53.86 -2.83 -44.75
N GLY A 17 -53.88 -1.84 -43.86
CA GLY A 17 -54.97 -0.87 -43.69
C GLY A 17 -54.50 0.33 -42.85
N LEU A 18 -54.45 1.52 -43.45
CA LEU A 18 -54.31 2.83 -42.80
C LEU A 18 -55.47 3.00 -41.78
N THR A 19 -55.45 3.82 -40.73
CA THR A 19 -55.10 5.24 -40.61
C THR A 19 -55.27 5.57 -39.11
N GLY A 20 -54.44 6.43 -38.54
CA GLY A 20 -54.62 6.86 -37.15
C GLY A 20 -53.44 7.67 -36.63
N VAL A 21 -53.31 8.91 -37.10
CA VAL A 21 -52.41 9.90 -36.51
C VAL A 21 -53.05 10.39 -35.21
N ALA A 22 -52.40 10.15 -34.08
CA ALA A 22 -52.60 10.93 -32.86
C ALA A 22 -51.25 11.00 -32.14
N GLY A 23 -50.71 12.22 -32.03
CA GLY A 23 -49.38 12.50 -31.54
C GLY A 23 -49.17 12.02 -30.11
N GLY A 24 -48.13 11.20 -29.92
CA GLY A 24 -47.50 10.96 -28.64
C GLY A 24 -46.15 11.65 -28.65
N LEU A 25 -46.01 12.71 -27.87
CA LEU A 25 -44.74 13.37 -27.57
C LEU A 25 -43.81 12.34 -26.92
N LEU A 26 -42.78 11.91 -27.64
CA LEU A 26 -41.74 11.01 -27.15
C LEU A 26 -40.76 11.86 -26.33
N VAL A 27 -41.07 12.08 -25.05
CA VAL A 27 -40.08 12.56 -24.09
C VAL A 27 -39.12 11.39 -23.87
N LEU A 28 -37.98 11.42 -24.55
CA LEU A 28 -36.83 10.61 -24.18
C LEU A 28 -36.34 11.11 -22.81
N GLY A 29 -36.94 10.58 -21.75
CA GLY A 29 -36.41 10.72 -20.40
C GLY A 29 -35.10 9.96 -20.33
N SER A 30 -33.97 10.68 -20.38
CA SER A 30 -32.70 10.15 -19.93
C SER A 30 -32.86 9.82 -18.43
N VAL A 31 -32.93 8.54 -18.10
CA VAL A 31 -32.78 8.10 -16.71
C VAL A 31 -31.29 8.23 -16.40
N SER A 32 -30.87 9.41 -15.95
CA SER A 32 -29.57 9.57 -15.33
C SER A 32 -29.63 8.81 -14.00
N ALA A 33 -29.01 7.63 -13.96
CA ALA A 33 -28.72 6.96 -12.71
C ALA A 33 -27.71 7.85 -11.97
N THR A 34 -28.20 8.68 -11.05
CA THR A 34 -27.35 9.33 -10.06
C THR A 34 -26.85 8.22 -9.15
N ALA A 35 -25.62 7.76 -9.40
CA ALA A 35 -24.88 6.99 -8.42
C ALA A 35 -24.79 7.87 -7.17
N TYR A 36 -25.43 7.46 -6.08
CA TYR A 36 -25.07 7.94 -4.75
C TYR A 36 -23.68 7.40 -4.45
N ALA A 37 -22.65 8.04 -4.98
CA ALA A 37 -21.33 8.00 -4.39
C ALA A 37 -21.45 8.79 -3.09
N GLY A 38 -21.89 8.12 -2.03
CA GLY A 38 -21.61 8.61 -0.70
C GLY A 38 -20.09 8.61 -0.57
N GLU A 39 -19.48 9.78 -0.58
CA GLU A 39 -18.10 9.94 -0.14
C GLU A 39 -18.02 9.38 1.28
N TYR A 40 -17.52 8.16 1.40
CA TYR A 40 -16.88 7.73 2.62
C TYR A 40 -15.60 8.57 2.72
N ALA A 41 -15.75 9.79 3.25
CA ALA A 41 -14.63 10.53 3.77
C ALA A 41 -14.15 9.73 4.99
N PRO A 42 -12.96 9.13 4.97
CA PRO A 42 -12.42 8.55 6.19
C PRO A 42 -12.39 9.67 7.24
N GLU A 43 -12.81 9.36 8.47
CA GLU A 43 -12.60 10.28 9.59
C GLU A 43 -11.13 10.72 9.56
N PRO A 44 -10.84 12.02 9.78
CA PRO A 44 -9.46 12.46 9.84
C PRO A 44 -8.73 11.63 10.89
N ALA A 45 -7.60 11.03 10.49
CA ALA A 45 -6.71 10.36 11.43
C ALA A 45 -6.46 11.29 12.64
N PRO A 46 -6.38 10.75 13.86
CA PRO A 46 -6.04 11.56 15.02
C PRO A 46 -4.78 12.38 14.69
N SER A 47 -4.86 13.66 15.02
CA SER A 47 -3.91 14.70 14.60
C SER A 47 -2.47 14.22 14.68
N SER A 48 -1.79 14.22 13.54
CA SER A 48 -0.35 14.07 13.43
C SER A 48 0.34 15.05 14.38
N GLU A 49 1.14 14.52 15.30
CA GLU A 49 2.14 15.32 16.01
C GLU A 49 2.95 16.10 14.96
N PRO A 50 3.21 17.41 15.16
CA PRO A 50 3.98 18.20 14.19
C PRO A 50 5.34 17.54 13.96
N ASP A 51 5.83 17.61 12.72
CA ASP A 51 7.02 16.93 12.18
C ASP A 51 8.36 17.17 12.95
N GLY A 52 8.34 17.87 14.09
CA GLY A 52 9.50 18.15 14.93
C GLY A 52 9.51 17.48 16.32
N GLU A 53 8.50 16.68 16.70
CA GLU A 53 8.44 16.03 18.04
C GLU A 53 8.51 14.49 18.00
N HIS A 54 8.40 13.87 16.82
CA HIS A 54 8.53 12.41 16.73
C HIS A 54 9.99 11.99 16.91
N ARG A 55 10.27 11.25 17.99
CA ARG A 55 11.58 10.64 18.26
C ARG A 55 11.56 9.18 17.88
N ALA A 56 12.48 8.68 17.08
CA ALA A 56 12.58 7.26 16.77
C ALA A 56 12.76 6.39 18.04
N ASN A 57 12.31 5.14 18.03
CA ASN A 57 12.46 4.23 19.16
C ASN A 57 13.94 4.04 19.53
N ALA A 58 14.84 3.94 18.55
CA ALA A 58 16.28 3.87 18.78
C ALA A 58 16.81 5.09 19.56
N GLU A 59 16.21 6.26 19.36
CA GLU A 59 16.55 7.50 20.06
C GLU A 59 15.87 7.61 21.43
N LEU A 60 14.59 7.22 21.54
CA LEU A 60 13.82 7.22 22.79
C LEU A 60 14.44 6.32 23.85
N LEU A 61 14.98 5.18 23.42
CA LEU A 61 15.67 4.23 24.29
C LEU A 61 17.11 4.68 24.63
N GLY A 62 17.56 5.82 24.10
CA GLY A 62 18.90 6.37 24.34
C GLY A 62 20.00 5.51 23.71
N ALA A 63 19.67 4.69 22.71
CA ALA A 63 20.60 3.75 22.12
C ALA A 63 21.44 4.37 20.99
N CYS A 64 20.86 5.32 20.26
CA CYS A 64 21.47 5.98 19.10
C CYS A 64 21.07 7.46 19.00
N ALA A 65 21.92 8.26 18.37
CA ALA A 65 21.47 9.49 17.73
C ALA A 65 20.83 9.12 16.37
N VAL A 66 19.59 9.52 16.16
CA VAL A 66 18.86 9.28 14.91
C VAL A 66 18.63 10.62 14.23
N PRO A 67 18.98 10.79 12.93
CA PRO A 67 18.65 12.02 12.21
C PRO A 67 17.14 12.26 12.20
N PRO A 68 16.68 13.51 12.35
CA PRO A 68 15.24 13.81 12.44
C PRO A 68 14.52 13.67 11.08
N GLU A 69 15.24 13.83 9.97
CA GLU A 69 14.76 13.59 8.61
C GLU A 69 14.91 12.13 8.17
N HIS A 70 14.27 11.76 7.05
CA HIS A 70 14.43 10.43 6.45
C HIS A 70 15.65 10.33 5.54
N ASP A 71 16.20 9.13 5.38
CA ASP A 71 17.15 8.84 4.31
C ASP A 71 16.40 8.52 2.99
N PRO A 72 16.56 9.33 1.93
CA PRO A 72 15.87 9.11 0.66
C PRO A 72 16.24 7.78 -0.01
N ALA A 73 17.46 7.26 0.17
CA ALA A 73 17.88 5.99 -0.39
C ALA A 73 17.18 4.82 0.29
N ILE A 74 16.99 4.90 1.61
CA ILE A 74 16.32 3.84 2.38
C ILE A 74 14.83 3.78 2.07
N ILE A 75 14.12 4.91 1.99
CA ILE A 75 12.71 4.89 1.59
C ILE A 75 12.53 4.33 0.17
N ASP A 76 13.44 4.65 -0.75
CA ASP A 76 13.43 4.13 -2.12
C ASP A 76 13.65 2.61 -2.14
N THR A 77 14.62 2.11 -1.35
CA THR A 77 14.88 0.66 -1.22
C THR A 77 13.68 -0.08 -0.62
N VAL A 78 13.16 0.40 0.52
CA VAL A 78 12.01 -0.24 1.18
C VAL A 78 10.80 -0.28 0.24
N HIS A 79 10.51 0.83 -0.46
CA HIS A 79 9.43 0.90 -1.44
C HIS A 79 9.64 -0.10 -2.59
N GLN A 80 10.85 -0.15 -3.18
CA GLN A 80 11.13 -1.04 -4.30
C GLN A 80 10.98 -2.51 -3.91
N VAL A 81 11.51 -2.91 -2.75
CA VAL A 81 11.39 -4.28 -2.26
C VAL A 81 9.91 -4.62 -2.01
N ALA A 82 9.12 -3.70 -1.45
CA ALA A 82 7.69 -3.92 -1.27
C ALA A 82 6.94 -4.12 -2.61
N LEU A 83 7.30 -3.37 -3.65
CA LEU A 83 6.74 -3.56 -5.00
C LEU A 83 7.14 -4.92 -5.59
N ASP A 84 8.41 -5.30 -5.46
CA ASP A 84 8.93 -6.58 -5.97
C ASP A 84 8.27 -7.78 -5.26
N HIS A 85 7.92 -7.63 -3.99
CA HIS A 85 7.15 -8.60 -3.20
C HIS A 85 5.62 -8.55 -3.45
N GLN A 86 5.14 -7.61 -4.27
CA GLN A 86 3.73 -7.44 -4.62
C GLN A 86 2.80 -7.34 -3.40
N VAL A 87 3.28 -6.69 -2.33
CA VAL A 87 2.51 -6.61 -1.08
C VAL A 87 1.30 -5.69 -1.21
N THR A 88 0.32 -5.85 -0.32
CA THR A 88 -0.86 -4.99 -0.28
C THR A 88 -0.49 -3.55 0.14
N PRO A 89 -1.30 -2.53 -0.19
CA PRO A 89 -1.07 -1.17 0.32
C PRO A 89 -1.02 -1.09 1.85
N LYS A 90 -1.75 -1.97 2.55
CA LYS A 90 -1.72 -2.06 4.02
C LYS A 90 -0.37 -2.54 4.52
N VAL A 91 0.21 -3.58 3.91
CA VAL A 91 1.53 -4.10 4.28
C VAL A 91 2.62 -3.08 3.94
N LEU A 92 2.53 -2.39 2.81
CA LEU A 92 3.44 -1.30 2.45
C LEU A 92 3.41 -0.19 3.51
N LEU A 93 2.20 0.24 3.90
CA LEU A 93 2.02 1.28 4.91
C LEU A 93 2.59 0.85 6.27
N ALA A 94 2.32 -0.38 6.70
CA ALA A 94 2.88 -0.93 7.93
C ALA A 94 4.43 -0.95 7.94
N ALA A 95 5.07 -1.24 6.80
CA ALA A 95 6.52 -1.18 6.68
C ALA A 95 7.04 0.25 6.82
N PHE A 96 6.38 1.23 6.21
CA PHE A 96 6.79 2.62 6.32
C PHE A 96 6.55 3.21 7.72
N GLU A 97 5.45 2.86 8.38
CA GLU A 97 5.21 3.22 9.78
C GLU A 97 6.27 2.62 10.69
N ALA A 98 6.60 1.33 10.50
CA ALA A 98 7.67 0.68 11.26
C ALA A 98 9.02 1.37 11.05
N GLY A 99 9.47 1.55 9.80
CA GLY A 99 10.76 2.17 9.54
C GLY A 99 10.86 3.60 10.04
N TRP A 100 9.77 4.39 9.97
CA TRP A 100 9.74 5.73 10.56
C TRP A 100 9.85 5.67 12.08
N VAL A 101 9.02 4.87 12.74
CA VAL A 101 9.00 4.77 14.20
C VAL A 101 10.31 4.21 14.76
N GLU A 102 10.96 3.26 14.09
CA GLU A 102 12.15 2.60 14.61
C GLU A 102 13.42 3.42 14.42
N SER A 103 13.60 4.05 13.25
CA SER A 103 14.86 4.69 12.87
C SER A 103 14.71 5.95 12.02
N HIS A 104 13.51 6.53 11.91
CA HIS A 104 13.21 7.58 10.92
C HIS A 104 13.60 7.18 9.49
N MET A 105 13.49 5.90 9.14
CA MET A 105 13.94 5.35 7.86
C MET A 105 15.46 5.49 7.62
N HIS A 106 16.28 5.38 8.66
CA HIS A 106 17.74 5.25 8.52
C HIS A 106 18.20 3.81 8.72
N ASN A 107 19.21 3.39 7.98
CA ASN A 107 19.84 2.09 8.17
C ASN A 107 20.97 2.21 9.20
N LEU A 108 20.60 2.11 10.48
CA LEU A 108 21.50 2.35 11.61
C LEU A 108 22.43 1.16 11.89
N ASP A 109 23.67 1.44 12.30
CA ASP A 109 24.64 0.45 12.81
C ASP A 109 24.60 0.31 14.34
N CYS A 110 23.58 0.89 14.98
CA CYS A 110 23.33 0.85 16.41
C CYS A 110 21.83 0.68 16.70
N GLY A 111 21.51 0.39 17.97
CA GLY A 111 20.15 0.25 18.47
C GLY A 111 20.11 -0.27 19.90
N ASP A 112 18.91 -0.40 20.48
CA ASP A 112 18.77 -1.03 21.81
C ASP A 112 19.29 -2.47 21.76
N LYS A 113 20.17 -2.84 22.70
CA LYS A 113 20.87 -4.14 22.75
C LYS A 113 21.68 -4.42 21.48
N ASP A 114 21.23 -5.37 20.66
CA ASP A 114 21.82 -5.81 19.39
C ASP A 114 20.89 -5.47 18.21
N SER A 115 20.02 -4.48 18.37
CA SER A 115 19.14 -4.01 17.29
C SER A 115 19.94 -3.24 16.24
N LEU A 116 19.66 -3.49 14.96
CA LEU A 116 20.34 -2.85 13.83
C LEU A 116 19.38 -2.58 12.67
N GLY A 117 19.80 -1.69 11.78
CA GLY A 117 19.17 -1.41 10.50
C GLY A 117 17.86 -0.62 10.59
N VAL A 118 17.19 -0.51 9.45
CA VAL A 118 15.98 0.32 9.26
C VAL A 118 14.78 -0.10 10.12
N PHE A 119 14.68 -1.39 10.47
CA PHE A 119 13.60 -1.90 11.32
C PHE A 119 14.06 -2.21 12.74
N GLN A 120 15.30 -1.85 13.10
CA GLN A 120 15.87 -2.17 14.42
C GLN A 120 15.69 -3.66 14.79
N GLN A 121 15.95 -4.53 13.81
CA GLN A 121 15.84 -5.97 13.94
C GLN A 121 16.99 -6.51 14.81
N ARG A 122 16.79 -7.64 15.49
CA ARG A 122 17.78 -8.22 16.41
C ARG A 122 18.25 -9.60 15.96
N PRO A 123 19.56 -9.84 15.82
CA PRO A 123 20.11 -11.17 15.55
C PRO A 123 19.70 -12.17 16.62
N SER A 124 19.77 -11.77 17.90
CA SER A 124 19.36 -12.63 19.02
C SER A 124 17.86 -12.95 19.07
N ALA A 125 17.02 -12.25 18.28
CA ALA A 125 15.60 -12.57 18.12
C ALA A 125 15.32 -13.38 16.84
N GLY A 126 16.36 -13.81 16.12
CA GLY A 126 16.25 -14.69 14.95
C GLY A 126 15.98 -13.97 13.64
N TRP A 127 16.22 -12.66 13.55
CA TRP A 127 16.00 -11.89 12.32
C TRP A 127 17.08 -12.07 11.25
N GLY A 128 18.25 -12.61 11.60
CA GLY A 128 19.39 -12.79 10.68
C GLY A 128 20.73 -12.51 11.38
N THR A 129 21.85 -12.58 10.66
CA THR A 129 23.15 -12.09 11.16
C THR A 129 23.18 -10.56 11.13
N PRO A 130 24.09 -9.89 11.87
CA PRO A 130 24.26 -8.44 11.81
C PRO A 130 24.38 -7.92 10.37
N GLU A 131 25.19 -8.57 9.53
CA GLU A 131 25.41 -8.18 8.14
C GLU A 131 24.12 -8.24 7.32
N GLN A 132 23.30 -9.28 7.55
CA GLN A 132 22.03 -9.46 6.86
C GLN A 132 21.02 -8.38 7.28
N ILE A 133 20.85 -8.12 8.57
CA ILE A 133 19.84 -7.16 9.03
C ILE A 133 20.25 -5.69 8.82
N THR A 134 21.54 -5.43 8.55
CA THR A 134 22.01 -4.13 8.05
C THR A 134 21.95 -4.00 6.53
N ASP A 135 21.59 -5.05 5.79
CA ASP A 135 21.21 -4.93 4.39
C ASP A 135 19.72 -4.55 4.32
N PRO A 136 19.37 -3.32 3.88
CA PRO A 136 17.99 -2.87 3.86
C PRO A 136 17.11 -3.72 2.92
N VAL A 137 17.66 -4.39 1.91
CA VAL A 137 16.89 -5.31 1.06
C VAL A 137 16.47 -6.53 1.86
N TYR A 138 17.42 -7.17 2.55
CA TYR A 138 17.16 -8.34 3.38
C TYR A 138 16.21 -8.01 4.54
N ALA A 139 16.51 -6.93 5.28
CA ALA A 139 15.71 -6.51 6.43
C ALA A 139 14.25 -6.22 6.04
N THR A 140 14.05 -5.56 4.89
CA THR A 140 12.71 -5.29 4.34
C THR A 140 12.00 -6.57 3.93
N ALA A 141 12.66 -7.45 3.17
CA ALA A 141 12.05 -8.71 2.76
C ALA A 141 11.56 -9.53 3.97
N GLY A 142 12.40 -9.65 5.01
CA GLY A 142 12.04 -10.32 6.26
C GLY A 142 10.84 -9.69 6.97
N PHE A 143 10.80 -8.36 7.07
CA PHE A 143 9.66 -7.65 7.66
C PHE A 143 8.37 -7.93 6.87
N LEU A 144 8.40 -7.77 5.55
CA LEU A 144 7.25 -7.94 4.67
C LEU A 144 6.70 -9.36 4.73
N GLU A 145 7.56 -10.37 4.73
CA GLU A 145 7.16 -11.75 4.86
C GLU A 145 6.40 -12.02 6.17
N GLN A 146 6.87 -11.46 7.28
CA GLN A 146 6.20 -11.60 8.56
C GLN A 146 4.88 -10.82 8.58
N ALA A 147 4.86 -9.61 8.03
CA ALA A 147 3.66 -8.77 7.92
C ALA A 147 2.58 -9.46 7.09
N VAL A 148 2.89 -10.01 5.91
CA VAL A 148 1.93 -10.74 5.07
C VAL A 148 1.32 -11.94 5.82
N ARG A 149 2.12 -12.70 6.56
CA ARG A 149 1.62 -13.82 7.38
C ARG A 149 0.72 -13.34 8.52
N ASN A 150 1.07 -12.24 9.17
CA ASN A 150 0.30 -11.69 10.28
C ASN A 150 -1.02 -11.08 9.79
N ASP A 151 -1.01 -10.41 8.64
CA ASP A 151 -2.20 -9.83 8.00
C ASP A 151 -3.21 -10.91 7.60
N ALA A 152 -2.74 -12.00 6.98
CA ALA A 152 -3.60 -13.13 6.63
C ALA A 152 -4.29 -13.76 7.86
N ARG A 153 -3.64 -13.74 9.02
CA ARG A 153 -4.22 -14.26 10.29
C ARG A 153 -5.14 -13.25 10.96
N ASN A 154 -4.90 -11.96 10.77
CA ASN A 154 -5.61 -10.87 11.45
C ASN A 154 -5.99 -9.77 10.43
N PRO A 155 -6.92 -10.04 9.50
CA PRO A 155 -7.22 -9.12 8.41
C PRO A 155 -7.81 -7.79 8.88
N ALA A 156 -8.34 -7.74 10.11
CA ALA A 156 -8.89 -6.54 10.73
C ALA A 156 -7.84 -5.59 11.31
N TYR A 157 -6.55 -5.98 11.36
CA TYR A 157 -5.51 -5.07 11.83
C TYR A 157 -5.40 -3.83 10.96
N THR A 158 -5.26 -2.67 11.61
CA THR A 158 -4.73 -1.45 10.99
C THR A 158 -3.29 -1.69 10.51
N PRO A 159 -2.75 -0.82 9.64
CA PRO A 159 -1.32 -0.85 9.30
C PRO A 159 -0.41 -0.79 10.54
N GLY A 160 -0.72 0.07 11.51
CA GLY A 160 0.13 0.22 12.70
C GLY A 160 0.04 -0.97 13.65
N GLN A 161 -1.15 -1.56 13.81
CA GLN A 161 -1.31 -2.84 14.51
C GLN A 161 -0.56 -3.97 13.81
N LEU A 162 -0.54 -3.96 12.47
CA LEU A 162 0.24 -4.92 11.70
C LEU A 162 1.74 -4.72 11.93
N ALA A 163 2.24 -3.48 11.88
CA ALA A 163 3.62 -3.13 12.21
C ALA A 163 4.00 -3.59 13.63
N GLN A 164 3.18 -3.26 14.63
CA GLN A 164 3.36 -3.71 16.00
C GLN A 164 3.36 -5.24 16.11
N SER A 165 2.52 -5.95 15.35
CA SER A 165 2.50 -7.43 15.40
C SER A 165 3.80 -8.06 14.89
N VAL A 166 4.55 -7.36 14.04
CA VAL A 166 5.86 -7.77 13.53
C VAL A 166 6.96 -7.38 14.53
N GLN A 167 7.00 -6.11 14.93
CA GLN A 167 8.05 -5.53 15.77
C GLN A 167 7.97 -5.98 17.23
N ARG A 168 6.75 -6.10 17.77
CA ARG A 168 6.47 -6.40 19.18
C ARG A 168 7.16 -5.43 20.14
N SER A 169 7.08 -4.12 19.86
CA SER A 169 7.70 -3.08 20.68
C SER A 169 6.90 -2.81 21.96
N ALA A 170 7.51 -2.05 22.89
CA ALA A 170 6.87 -1.57 24.12
C ALA A 170 5.94 -0.36 23.88
N PHE A 171 5.85 0.15 22.65
CA PHE A 171 5.15 1.39 22.32
C PHE A 171 4.17 1.17 21.14
N PRO A 172 3.15 0.32 21.30
CA PRO A 172 2.32 -0.15 20.19
C PRO A 172 1.59 0.97 19.44
N ASP A 173 1.13 2.01 20.14
CA ASP A 173 0.31 3.06 19.54
C ASP A 173 1.10 3.98 18.59
N ARG A 174 2.44 3.96 18.65
CA ARG A 174 3.30 4.87 17.87
C ARG A 174 3.23 4.63 16.37
N TYR A 175 2.95 3.40 15.93
CA TYR A 175 2.88 3.08 14.50
C TYR A 175 1.65 3.71 13.86
N ASP A 176 0.46 3.54 14.44
CA ASP A 176 -0.77 4.17 13.92
C ASP A 176 -0.65 5.72 13.98
N GLN A 177 0.01 6.28 14.99
CA GLN A 177 0.28 7.72 15.07
C GLN A 177 1.18 8.24 13.93
N SER A 178 1.98 7.36 13.31
CA SER A 178 2.90 7.72 12.23
C SER A 178 2.29 7.61 10.83
N GLU A 179 1.02 7.20 10.70
CA GLU A 179 0.38 6.92 9.41
C GLU A 179 0.53 8.06 8.39
N ALA A 180 0.25 9.31 8.82
CA ALA A 180 0.33 10.47 7.95
C ALA A 180 1.75 10.65 7.37
N LYS A 181 2.77 10.48 8.22
CA LYS A 181 4.18 10.57 7.81
C LYS A 181 4.56 9.43 6.89
N ALA A 182 4.16 8.20 7.22
CA ALA A 182 4.41 7.04 6.39
C ALA A 182 3.81 7.19 4.99
N ARG A 183 2.58 7.72 4.88
CA ARG A 183 1.95 8.04 3.58
C ARG A 183 2.71 9.10 2.79
N GLU A 184 3.22 10.15 3.46
CA GLU A 184 4.07 11.16 2.82
C GLU A 184 5.32 10.53 2.21
N LEU A 185 6.03 9.70 2.98
CA LEU A 185 7.25 9.03 2.55
C LEU A 185 7.01 8.05 1.38
N ILE A 186 5.90 7.32 1.39
CA ILE A 186 5.47 6.48 0.25
C ILE A 186 5.26 7.34 -1.00
N ALA A 187 4.61 8.50 -0.87
CA ALA A 187 4.39 9.41 -1.99
C ALA A 187 5.70 10.03 -2.52
N ILE A 188 6.69 10.27 -1.66
CA ILE A 188 8.05 10.68 -2.07
C ILE A 188 8.70 9.57 -2.90
N ALA A 189 8.77 8.34 -2.37
CA ALA A 189 9.39 7.21 -3.06
C ALA A 189 8.74 6.89 -4.42
N GLY A 190 7.40 6.98 -4.49
CA GLY A 190 6.64 6.79 -5.73
C GLY A 190 6.99 7.80 -6.83
N ARG A 191 7.20 9.08 -6.47
CA ARG A 191 7.62 10.13 -7.43
C ARG A 191 9.05 9.91 -7.93
N THR A 192 9.95 9.46 -7.05
CA THR A 192 11.34 9.13 -7.44
C THR A 192 11.35 7.97 -8.43
N ALA A 193 10.59 6.91 -8.17
CA ALA A 193 10.46 5.77 -9.08
C ALA A 193 9.91 6.18 -10.46
N GLY A 194 8.84 6.97 -10.51
CA GLY A 194 8.27 7.45 -11.76
C GLY A 194 9.24 8.31 -12.60
N THR A 195 10.03 9.16 -11.93
CA THR A 195 11.06 9.98 -12.59
C THR A 195 12.15 9.12 -13.22
N ARG A 196 12.61 8.07 -12.52
CA ARG A 196 13.60 7.11 -13.04
C ARG A 196 13.07 6.37 -14.27
N THR A 197 11.80 5.94 -14.27
CA THR A 197 11.18 5.28 -15.42
C THR A 197 11.08 6.20 -16.64
N ALA A 198 10.68 7.46 -16.44
CA ALA A 198 10.58 8.45 -17.51
C ALA A 198 11.96 8.73 -18.15
N ALA A 199 13.00 8.92 -17.33
CA ALA A 199 14.37 9.15 -17.81
C ALA A 199 14.92 7.95 -18.60
N GLY A 200 14.70 6.72 -18.12
CA GLY A 200 15.11 5.50 -18.83
C GLY A 200 14.38 5.29 -20.16
N THR A 201 13.11 5.70 -20.23
CA THR A 201 12.33 5.67 -21.48
C THR A 201 12.86 6.68 -22.50
N ALA A 202 13.12 7.92 -22.06
CA ALA A 202 13.70 8.96 -22.91
C ALA A 202 15.07 8.56 -23.48
N ALA A 203 15.96 8.02 -22.64
CA ALA A 203 17.28 7.54 -23.06
C ALA A 203 17.20 6.41 -24.12
N ARG A 204 16.21 5.53 -24.02
CA ARG A 204 15.98 4.44 -24.99
C ARG A 204 15.42 4.92 -26.32
N THR A 205 14.66 6.01 -26.33
CA THR A 205 14.11 6.59 -27.57
C THR A 205 15.12 7.45 -28.35
N SER A 206 16.24 7.81 -27.73
CA SER A 206 17.29 8.65 -28.32
C SER A 206 18.53 7.87 -28.81
N GLY A 207 18.50 6.53 -28.74
CA GLY A 207 19.61 5.64 -29.12
C GLY A 207 19.31 4.79 -30.35
#